data_AF-A0A357F7F0-F1
#
_entry.id   AF-A0A357F7F0-F1
#
_cell.length_a   1.000
_cell.length_b   1.000
_cell.length_c   1.000
_cell.angle_alpha   90.00
_cell.angle_beta   90.00
_cell.angle_gamma   90.00
#
_symmetry.space_group_name_H-M   'P 1'
#
loop_
_entity.id
_entity.type
_entity.pdbx_description
1 polymer ?
#
loop_
_entity_poly.entity_id
_entity_poly.type
_entity_poly.pdbx_seq_one_letter_code
_entity_poly.pdbx_strand_id
1 'polypeptide(L)'
;MPRIILFAIFCFILLNGCSSTAESIKTSFDPNYKVLDRGNLDVIVKSRACALIAEDAVSGAKRNAEFHLRSVIGNQNHRREFQEVKRYMEGQKFCVEMSATALPPL
;
A
#
# COMPACT_ATOMS: atom_id res chain seq x y z
N MET A 1 -33.35 10.79 33.31
CA MET A 1 -32.18 11.67 33.05
C MET A 1 -30.89 10.92 32.69
N PRO A 2 -30.43 9.85 33.40
CA PRO A 2 -29.12 9.23 33.10
C PRO A 2 -29.07 8.44 31.78
N ARG A 3 -30.21 7.91 31.32
CA ARG A 3 -30.32 7.17 30.04
C ARG A 3 -30.05 8.03 28.80
N ILE A 4 -30.44 9.30 28.83
CA ILE A 4 -30.26 10.22 27.70
C ILE A 4 -28.78 10.60 27.55
N ILE A 5 -28.10 10.78 28.69
CA ILE A 5 -26.66 11.10 28.75
C ILE A 5 -25.85 9.91 28.21
N LEU A 6 -26.18 8.67 28.62
CA LEU A 6 -25.54 7.47 28.08
C LEU A 6 -25.74 7.32 26.57
N PHE A 7 -26.93 7.62 26.08
CA PHE A 7 -27.23 7.55 24.66
C PHE A 7 -26.42 8.58 23.85
N ALA A 8 -26.29 9.80 24.38
CA ALA A 8 -25.47 10.85 23.76
C ALA A 8 -23.98 10.47 23.70
N ILE A 9 -23.44 9.88 24.78
CA ILE A 9 -22.05 9.39 24.81
C ILE A 9 -21.84 8.26 23.78
N PHE A 10 -22.79 7.34 23.68
CA PHE A 10 -22.72 6.23 22.72
C PHE A 10 -22.75 6.73 21.27
N CYS A 11 -23.61 7.70 20.96
CA CYS A 11 -23.64 8.35 19.64
C CYS A 11 -22.33 9.09 19.31
N PHE A 12 -21.72 9.77 20.29
CA PHE A 12 -20.42 10.42 20.10
C PHE A 12 -19.30 9.41 19.77
N ILE A 13 -19.28 8.24 20.41
CA ILE A 13 -18.29 7.19 20.13
C ILE A 13 -18.48 6.63 18.71
N LEU A 14 -19.72 6.39 18.30
CA LEU A 14 -20.03 5.87 16.95
C LEU A 14 -19.69 6.86 15.83
N LEU A 15 -19.85 8.17 16.05
CA LEU A 15 -19.55 9.20 15.06
C LEU A 15 -18.04 9.49 14.92
N ASN A 16 -17.27 9.36 16.00
CA ASN A 16 -15.81 9.60 15.97
C ASN A 16 -14.99 8.36 15.57
N GLY A 17 -15.57 7.16 15.63
CA GLY A 17 -14.92 5.93 15.15
C GLY A 17 -14.71 5.89 13.63
N CYS A 18 -15.35 6.79 12.88
CA CYS A 18 -15.20 6.96 11.43
C CYS A 18 -14.38 8.23 11.10
N SER A 19 -13.43 8.62 11.95
CA SER A 19 -12.41 9.58 11.54
C SER A 19 -11.51 8.90 10.51
N SER A 20 -11.56 9.41 9.29
CA SER A 20 -10.80 9.01 8.12
C SER A 20 -9.29 9.20 8.31
N THR A 21 -8.64 8.40 9.14
CA THR A 21 -7.22 8.07 8.95
C THR A 21 -6.97 7.46 7.55
N ALA A 22 -8.03 7.10 6.83
CA ALA A 22 -8.00 6.85 5.39
C ALA A 22 -7.61 8.07 4.53
N GLU A 23 -7.76 9.33 4.99
CA GLU A 23 -7.36 10.52 4.21
C GLU A 23 -5.84 10.75 4.21
N SER A 24 -5.12 10.31 5.25
CA SER A 24 -3.64 10.34 5.23
C SER A 24 -3.06 9.25 4.34
N ILE A 25 -3.82 8.18 4.10
CA ILE A 25 -3.54 7.13 3.12
C ILE A 25 -4.22 7.49 1.79
N LYS A 26 -3.95 8.69 1.26
CA LYS A 26 -4.04 8.90 -0.19
C LYS A 26 -2.87 8.16 -0.84
N THR A 27 -2.85 6.82 -0.73
CA THR A 27 -2.04 5.98 -1.62
C THR A 27 -2.56 6.25 -3.02
N SER A 28 -1.87 7.13 -3.74
CA SER A 28 -2.07 7.29 -5.17
C SER A 28 -1.72 5.94 -5.79
N PHE A 29 -2.75 5.15 -6.10
CA PHE A 29 -2.61 3.96 -6.91
C PHE A 29 -2.02 4.42 -8.24
N ASP A 30 -0.77 4.01 -8.52
CA ASP A 30 -0.15 4.32 -9.80
C ASP A 30 -0.69 3.33 -10.84
N PRO A 31 -1.55 3.76 -11.78
CA PRO A 31 -2.05 2.89 -12.83
C PRO A 31 -0.92 2.47 -13.79
N ASN A 32 0.22 3.17 -13.79
CA ASN A 32 1.37 2.89 -14.64
C ASN A 32 2.37 1.94 -13.94
N TYR A 33 1.88 0.79 -13.46
CA TYR A 33 2.80 -0.27 -13.05
C TYR A 33 3.40 -0.93 -14.30
N LYS A 34 4.71 -1.23 -14.25
CA LYS A 34 5.40 -1.98 -15.31
C LYS A 34 5.64 -3.40 -14.83
N VAL A 35 5.20 -4.35 -15.64
CA VAL A 35 5.50 -5.77 -15.48
C VAL A 35 6.57 -6.14 -16.49
N LEU A 36 7.68 -6.70 -16.04
CA LEU A 36 8.65 -7.37 -16.90
C LEU A 36 8.60 -8.86 -16.58
N ASP A 37 8.08 -9.65 -17.51
CA ASP A 37 8.10 -11.11 -17.45
C ASP A 37 9.28 -11.62 -18.28
N ARG A 38 10.21 -12.35 -17.63
CA ARG A 38 11.40 -12.92 -18.28
C ARG A 38 11.23 -14.42 -18.61
N GLY A 39 10.03 -14.97 -18.43
CA GLY A 39 9.75 -16.40 -18.46
C GLY A 39 9.98 -17.05 -17.09
N ASN A 40 9.20 -18.08 -16.77
CA ASN A 40 9.06 -18.67 -15.42
C ASN A 40 8.47 -17.69 -14.39
N LEU A 41 8.75 -17.91 -13.11
CA LEU A 41 8.35 -17.05 -11.98
C LEU A 41 9.15 -15.74 -11.87
N ASP A 42 9.99 -15.40 -12.86
CA ASP A 42 10.83 -14.19 -12.85
C ASP A 42 10.05 -12.98 -13.39
N VAL A 43 9.24 -12.39 -12.50
CA VAL A 43 8.38 -11.24 -12.77
C VAL A 43 8.81 -10.07 -11.90
N ILE A 44 9.07 -8.92 -12.53
CA ILE A 44 9.37 -7.66 -11.83
C ILE A 44 8.19 -6.70 -11.98
N VAL A 45 7.64 -6.25 -10.84
CA VAL A 45 6.58 -5.26 -10.75
C VAL A 45 7.10 -4.00 -10.08
N LYS A 46 6.96 -2.85 -10.74
CA LYS A 46 7.25 -1.55 -10.11
C LYS A 46 5.95 -0.85 -9.73
N SER A 47 5.89 -0.34 -8.50
CA SER A 47 4.76 0.44 -7.99
C SER A 47 5.24 1.67 -7.23
N ARG A 48 4.34 2.64 -7.05
CA ARG A 48 4.60 3.87 -6.32
C ARG A 48 3.54 4.11 -5.25
N ALA A 49 3.92 4.72 -4.14
CA ALA A 49 2.99 5.31 -3.18
C ALA A 49 3.55 6.61 -2.59
N CYS A 50 2.65 7.52 -2.23
CA CYS A 50 2.99 8.79 -1.59
C CYS A 50 2.20 9.01 -0.30
N ALA A 51 2.85 9.48 0.76
CA ALA A 51 2.24 9.76 2.05
C ALA A 51 2.92 10.95 2.75
N LEU A 52 2.27 11.50 3.77
CA LEU A 52 2.87 12.58 4.60
C LEU A 52 4.01 12.05 5.48
N ILE A 53 3.97 10.77 5.84
CA ILE A 53 4.97 10.08 6.65
C ILE A 53 5.74 9.13 5.73
N ALA A 54 7.08 9.15 5.83
CA ALA A 54 7.93 8.35 4.95
C ALA A 54 7.71 6.83 5.11
N GLU A 55 7.52 6.35 6.34
CA GLU A 55 7.24 4.94 6.63
C GLU A 55 5.91 4.46 6.02
N ASP A 56 4.88 5.30 6.04
CA ASP A 56 3.60 5.02 5.38
C ASP A 56 3.75 4.93 3.87
N ALA A 57 4.59 5.79 3.27
CA ALA A 57 4.89 5.73 1.84
C ALA A 57 5.62 4.42 1.47
N VAL A 58 6.59 4.00 2.27
CA VAL A 58 7.30 2.71 2.08
C VAL A 58 6.35 1.53 2.22
N SER A 59 5.56 1.51 3.30
CA SER A 59 4.57 0.46 3.58
C SER A 59 3.51 0.37 2.48
N GLY A 60 3.00 1.52 2.04
CA GLY A 60 2.05 1.62 0.94
C GLY A 60 2.62 1.13 -0.38
N ALA A 61 3.83 1.55 -0.74
CA ALA A 61 4.49 1.13 -1.98
C ALA A 61 4.77 -0.38 -1.98
N LYS A 62 5.20 -0.93 -0.83
CA LYS A 62 5.41 -2.38 -0.69
C LYS A 62 4.12 -3.18 -0.88
N ARG A 63 3.04 -2.80 -0.20
CA ARG A 63 1.73 -3.47 -0.33
C ARG A 63 1.19 -3.38 -1.75
N ASN A 64 1.36 -2.24 -2.40
CA ASN A 64 0.90 -2.03 -3.77
C ASN A 64 1.69 -2.92 -4.76
N ALA A 65 3.01 -2.96 -4.63
CA ALA A 65 3.86 -3.83 -5.44
C ALA A 65 3.50 -5.32 -5.25
N GLU A 66 3.24 -5.73 -4.01
CA GLU A 66 2.83 -7.10 -3.68
C GLU A 66 1.47 -7.46 -4.29
N PHE A 67 0.49 -6.55 -4.19
CA PHE A 67 -0.84 -6.77 -4.76
C PHE A 67 -0.76 -7.00 -6.26
N HIS A 68 -0.04 -6.15 -6.99
CA HIS A 68 0.15 -6.29 -8.43
C HIS A 68 0.96 -7.51 -8.80
N LEU A 69 2.02 -7.83 -8.05
CA LEU A 69 2.82 -9.04 -8.28
C LEU A 69 1.94 -10.30 -8.19
N ARG A 70 1.06 -10.37 -7.18
CA ARG A 70 0.07 -11.46 -7.03
C ARG A 70 -0.92 -11.51 -8.19
N SER A 71 -1.35 -10.38 -8.71
CA SER A 71 -2.24 -10.34 -9.88
C SER A 71 -1.59 -10.93 -11.14
N VAL A 72 -0.27 -10.84 -11.27
CA VAL A 72 0.46 -11.37 -12.44
C VAL A 72 0.73 -12.87 -12.30
N ILE A 73 1.30 -13.31 -11.18
CA ILE A 73 1.75 -14.70 -11.01
C ILE A 73 0.65 -15.64 -10.45
N GLY A 74 -0.45 -15.08 -9.96
CA GLY A 74 -1.55 -15.85 -9.37
C GLY A 74 -1.15 -16.58 -8.09
N ASN A 75 -1.58 -17.84 -7.98
CA ASN A 75 -1.37 -18.69 -6.80
C ASN A 75 -0.11 -19.58 -6.89
N GLN A 76 0.83 -19.25 -7.78
CA GLN A 76 2.06 -20.02 -7.90
C GLN A 76 2.94 -19.84 -6.65
N ASN A 77 3.65 -20.89 -6.23
CA ASN A 77 4.59 -20.78 -5.11
C ASN A 77 5.85 -20.06 -5.58
N HIS A 78 6.21 -18.96 -4.93
CA HIS A 78 7.33 -18.12 -5.30
C HIS A 78 7.89 -17.40 -4.08
N ARG A 79 9.18 -17.09 -4.12
CA ARG A 79 9.79 -16.15 -3.19
C ARG A 79 9.54 -14.73 -3.69
N ARG A 80 9.52 -13.78 -2.76
CA ARG A 80 9.26 -12.36 -3.05
C ARG A 80 10.38 -11.52 -2.50
N GLU A 81 10.96 -10.69 -3.35
CA GLU A 81 11.94 -9.69 -2.95
C GLU A 81 11.39 -8.30 -3.24
N PHE A 82 11.68 -7.38 -2.33
CA PHE A 82 11.26 -5.98 -2.45
C PHE A 82 12.50 -5.10 -2.44
N GLN A 83 12.57 -4.17 -3.38
CA GLN A 83 13.67 -3.22 -3.47
C GLN A 83 13.10 -1.82 -3.66
N GLU A 84 13.49 -0.90 -2.79
CA GLU A 84 13.23 0.51 -2.99
C GLU A 84 14.07 1.01 -4.18
N VAL A 85 13.40 1.47 -5.23
CA VAL A 85 14.05 1.95 -6.46
C VAL A 85 14.39 3.42 -6.32
N LYS A 86 13.47 4.20 -5.76
CA LYS A 86 13.61 5.65 -5.66
C LYS A 86 12.75 6.20 -4.52
N ARG A 87 13.26 7.24 -3.88
CA ARG A 87 12.53 8.07 -2.92
C ARG A 87 12.67 9.54 -3.29
N TYR A 88 11.58 10.28 -3.22
CA TYR A 88 11.54 11.70 -3.54
C TYR A 88 10.37 12.39 -2.85
N MET A 89 10.39 13.72 -2.86
CA MET A 89 9.28 14.54 -2.37
C MET A 89 8.44 15.04 -3.55
N GLU A 90 7.12 14.96 -3.42
CA GLU A 90 6.19 15.62 -4.34
C GLU A 90 5.24 16.51 -3.52
N GLY A 91 5.41 17.83 -3.65
CA GLY A 91 4.78 18.79 -2.76
C GLY A 91 5.22 18.57 -1.30
N GLN A 92 4.26 18.27 -0.43
CA GLN A 92 4.49 17.99 1.00
C GLN A 92 4.51 16.49 1.33
N LYS A 93 4.52 15.61 0.33
CA LYS A 93 4.43 14.15 0.52
C LYS A 93 5.74 13.47 0.15
N PHE A 94 6.13 12.48 0.95
CA PHE A 94 7.14 11.51 0.61
C PHE A 94 6.57 10.50 -0.36
N CYS A 95 7.24 10.31 -1.49
CA CYS A 95 6.91 9.33 -2.51
C CYS A 95 8.02 8.28 -2.59
N VAL A 96 7.61 7.02 -2.67
CA VAL A 96 8.50 5.86 -2.76
C VAL A 96 8.09 5.03 -3.95
N GLU A 97 9.07 4.70 -4.80
CA GLU A 97 8.95 3.70 -5.86
C GLU A 97 9.58 2.38 -5.36
N MET A 98 8.81 1.31 -5.44
CA MET A 98 9.16 -0.01 -4.98
C MET A 98 9.10 -1.00 -6.14
N SER A 99 10.12 -1.83 -6.26
CA SER A 99 10.14 -3.01 -7.12
C SER A 99 9.80 -4.23 -6.28
N ALA A 100 8.88 -5.07 -6.75
CA ALA A 100 8.62 -6.40 -6.23
C ALA A 100 8.99 -7.43 -7.30
N THR A 101 9.82 -8.39 -6.92
CA THR A 101 10.28 -9.45 -7.82
C THR A 101 9.78 -10.79 -7.29
N ALA A 102 9.13 -11.57 -8.16
CA ALA A 102 8.92 -12.99 -7.90
C ALA A 102 10.17 -13.77 -8.32
N LEU A 103 10.60 -14.68 -7.45
CA LEU A 103 11.70 -15.60 -7.71
C LEU A 103 11.21 -17.04 -7.60
N PRO A 104 11.82 -18.00 -8.31
CA PRO A 104 11.51 -19.40 -8.14
C PRO A 104 11.65 -19.86 -6.67
N PRO A 105 10.83 -20.84 -6.24
CA PRO A 105 11.00 -21.48 -4.94
C PRO A 105 12.39 -22.12 -4.84
N LEU A 106 12.90 -22.23 -3.60
CA LEU A 106 14.20 -22.85 -3.31
C LEU A 106 14.20 -24.36 -3.59
#